data_AF-A0A9W9EEV6-F1
#
_entry.id   AF-A0A9W9EEV6-F1
#
_cell.length_a   1.000
_cell.length_b   1.000
_cell.length_c   1.000
_cell.angle_alpha   90.00
_cell.angle_beta   90.00
_cell.angle_gamma   90.00
#
_symmetry.space_group_name_H-M   'P 1'
#
loop_
_entity.id
_entity.type
_entity.pdbx_description
1 polymer ?
#
loop_
_entity_poly.entity_id
_entity_poly.type
_entity_poly.pdbx_seq_one_letter_code
_entity_poly.pdbx_strand_id
1 'polypeptide(L)'
;MAQPLITPEHWTELIAARRQRRLCSEHVEALKRSCASECGKRHVSECTKCWSLVLERMRQRYSEGQDREWFTYRKAFHQELEGLFADAKEHRTSVKQIEARIESEKEAWYRWNLRKYPEYLVTCDDQYVHEELRAMLDDPDRSRDEVVGMVWRGIGKPPDWAEHVDAFAVEVAAAGGNPAALQRLYVKEFFMNHETGEPLDHSKMYLDDYTSNENMSIEEAFGKLSKDAQEIKIIIPQREFFVSRLNDLRRAKMADELEKTQQATSQAQAAEERISGDELYNLPPCSVCGKVVDTNDVFSCTVCQATVQIGGNQGLTVYCSEECYDAGHAKHVDEMHRCHAGDNCVQNRDTGPEEDVVMEDEAALDAFACKDCVGLKRLTLFCSERCASENIARHQHEEHETKIEADAASSWVSSLSHEIESILQRENPGIKMVLM
;
A
#
# COMPACT_ATOMS: atom_id res chain seq x y z
N MET A 1 -33.02 5.64 45.93
CA MET A 1 -32.67 5.62 44.50
C MET A 1 -31.51 6.57 44.32
N ALA A 2 -30.30 6.05 44.07
CA ALA A 2 -29.15 6.90 43.83
C ALA A 2 -29.34 7.56 42.46
N GLN A 3 -29.45 8.89 42.44
CA GLN A 3 -29.34 9.63 41.18
C GLN A 3 -28.01 9.25 40.53
N PRO A 4 -27.99 8.96 39.21
CA PRO A 4 -26.72 8.77 38.52
C PRO A 4 -25.87 10.01 38.77
N LEU A 5 -24.61 9.80 39.13
CA LEU A 5 -23.60 10.85 39.30
C LEU A 5 -23.32 11.46 37.93
N ILE A 6 -24.23 12.31 37.44
CA ILE A 6 -23.98 13.21 36.33
C ILE A 6 -22.85 14.11 36.81
N THR A 7 -21.74 14.08 36.09
CA THR A 7 -20.64 15.01 36.38
C THR A 7 -21.19 16.41 36.13
N PRO A 8 -21.22 17.31 37.14
CA PRO A 8 -21.80 18.62 36.97
C PRO A 8 -20.99 19.41 35.94
N GLU A 9 -21.72 20.16 35.13
CA GLU A 9 -21.17 20.97 34.05
C GLU A 9 -20.12 21.95 34.57
N HIS A 10 -19.03 22.16 33.83
CA HIS A 10 -17.94 23.06 34.27
C HIS A 10 -18.42 24.49 34.53
N TRP A 11 -19.43 24.94 33.77
CA TRP A 11 -20.08 26.23 33.95
C TRP A 11 -20.77 26.36 35.30
N THR A 12 -21.40 25.28 35.78
CA THR A 12 -22.06 25.25 37.08
C THR A 12 -21.03 25.45 38.21
N GLU A 13 -19.88 24.78 38.12
CA GLU A 13 -18.78 24.94 39.08
C GLU A 13 -18.18 26.36 39.04
N LEU A 14 -18.02 26.95 37.84
CA LEU A 14 -17.50 28.30 37.67
C LEU A 14 -18.45 29.36 38.27
N ILE A 15 -19.75 29.26 37.96
CA ILE A 15 -20.78 30.18 38.45
C ILE A 15 -20.89 30.10 39.98
N ALA A 16 -20.92 28.89 40.53
CA ALA A 16 -20.88 28.65 41.97
C ALA A 16 -19.66 29.32 42.64
N ALA A 17 -18.46 29.05 42.13
CA ALA A 17 -17.22 29.60 42.68
C ALA A 17 -17.17 31.14 42.59
N ARG A 18 -17.77 31.75 41.55
CA ARG A 18 -17.88 33.22 41.43
C ARG A 18 -18.87 33.79 42.45
N ARG A 19 -20.04 33.16 42.58
CA ARG A 19 -21.06 33.55 43.54
C ARG A 19 -20.53 33.49 44.97
N GLN A 20 -19.88 32.40 45.35
CA GLN A 20 -19.32 32.24 46.71
C GLN A 20 -18.20 33.24 47.00
N ARG A 21 -17.31 33.52 46.03
CA ARG A 21 -16.30 34.58 46.15
C ARG A 21 -16.93 35.95 46.38
N ARG A 22 -17.95 36.29 45.59
CA ARG A 22 -18.68 37.56 45.71
C ARG A 22 -19.34 37.70 47.08
N LEU A 23 -20.12 36.70 47.52
CA LEU A 23 -20.77 36.70 48.83
C LEU A 23 -19.78 36.80 49.99
N CYS A 24 -18.62 36.14 49.89
CA CYS A 24 -17.57 36.25 50.88
C CYS A 24 -16.99 37.66 50.93
N SER A 25 -16.67 38.24 49.76
CA SER A 25 -16.13 39.60 49.67
C SER A 25 -17.10 40.64 50.21
N GLU A 26 -18.38 40.60 49.81
CA GLU A 26 -19.42 41.53 50.26
C GLU A 26 -19.60 41.47 51.79
N HIS A 27 -19.60 40.27 52.38
CA HIS A 27 -19.71 40.10 53.83
C HIS A 27 -18.46 40.62 54.57
N VAL A 28 -17.25 40.37 54.04
CA VAL A 28 -16.01 40.88 54.63
C VAL A 28 -15.97 42.41 54.55
N GLU A 29 -16.41 43.03 53.46
CA GLU A 29 -16.52 44.49 53.34
C GLU A 29 -17.60 45.08 54.26
N ALA A 30 -18.70 44.37 54.47
CA ALA A 30 -19.71 44.76 55.47
C ALA A 30 -19.11 44.73 56.90
N LEU A 31 -18.34 43.70 57.25
CA LEU A 31 -17.64 43.61 58.53
C LEU A 31 -16.59 44.71 58.71
N LYS A 32 -15.85 45.05 57.65
CA LYS A 32 -14.90 46.18 57.68
C LYS A 32 -15.60 47.51 57.94
N ARG A 33 -16.72 47.76 57.26
CA ARG A 33 -17.53 48.97 57.47
C ARG A 33 -18.13 49.05 58.88
N SER A 34 -18.70 47.95 59.37
CA SER A 34 -19.24 47.85 60.75
C SER A 34 -18.13 48.04 61.80
N CYS A 35 -16.94 47.49 61.60
CA CYS A 35 -15.79 47.72 62.49
C CYS A 35 -15.39 49.20 62.54
N ALA A 36 -15.38 49.88 61.39
CA ALA A 36 -15.04 51.30 61.33
C ALA A 36 -16.08 52.16 62.06
N SER A 37 -17.38 51.85 61.93
CA SER A 37 -18.47 52.61 62.55
C SER A 37 -18.68 52.30 64.04
N GLU A 38 -18.58 51.03 64.44
CA GLU A 38 -18.93 50.57 65.80
C GLU A 38 -17.71 50.49 66.72
N CYS A 39 -16.55 50.07 66.20
CA CYS A 39 -15.33 49.88 67.01
C CYS A 39 -14.32 51.03 66.86
N GLY A 40 -14.54 51.95 65.91
CA GLY A 40 -13.67 53.11 65.67
C GLY A 40 -12.26 52.76 65.17
N LYS A 41 -12.04 51.52 64.70
CA LYS A 41 -10.73 51.06 64.20
C LYS A 41 -10.64 51.23 62.69
N ARG A 42 -9.47 51.69 62.21
CA ARG A 42 -9.22 51.88 60.77
C ARG A 42 -8.99 50.54 60.05
N HIS A 43 -8.33 49.60 60.72
CA HIS A 43 -8.08 48.27 60.20
C HIS A 43 -8.72 47.20 61.09
N VAL A 44 -9.43 46.25 60.48
CA VAL A 44 -10.11 45.17 61.21
C VAL A 44 -9.12 44.29 61.99
N SER A 45 -7.88 44.18 61.52
CA SER A 45 -6.80 43.47 62.21
C SER A 45 -6.44 44.08 63.58
N GLU A 46 -6.77 45.35 63.83
CA GLU A 46 -6.55 46.02 65.12
C GLU A 46 -7.69 45.77 66.12
N CYS A 47 -8.78 45.14 65.69
CA CYS A 47 -9.93 44.79 66.52
C CYS A 47 -10.05 43.27 66.64
N THR A 48 -9.67 42.70 67.78
CA THR A 48 -9.68 41.25 68.02
C THR A 48 -11.05 40.60 67.73
N LYS A 49 -12.14 41.30 68.06
CA LYS A 49 -13.52 40.84 67.79
C LYS A 49 -13.81 40.78 66.29
N CYS A 50 -13.60 41.88 65.57
CA CYS A 50 -13.90 41.96 64.15
C CYS A 50 -12.92 41.14 63.30
N TRP A 51 -11.65 41.03 63.71
CA TRP A 51 -10.65 40.16 63.10
C TRP A 51 -11.09 38.70 63.12
N SER A 52 -11.51 38.21 64.28
CA SER A 52 -12.01 36.84 64.43
C SER A 52 -13.23 36.57 63.55
N LEU A 53 -14.16 37.53 63.43
CA LEU A 53 -15.33 37.43 62.55
C LEU A 53 -14.97 37.41 61.06
N VAL A 54 -13.99 38.21 60.64
CA VAL A 54 -13.52 38.20 59.24
C VAL A 54 -12.86 36.86 58.91
N LEU A 55 -11.98 36.35 59.77
CA LEU A 55 -11.36 35.04 59.58
C LEU A 55 -12.39 33.92 59.58
N GLU A 56 -13.39 33.99 60.46
CA GLU A 56 -14.48 33.02 60.48
C GLU A 56 -15.29 33.03 59.18
N ARG A 57 -15.62 34.21 58.65
CA ARG A 57 -16.34 34.32 57.38
C ARG A 57 -15.53 33.76 56.21
N MET A 58 -14.21 33.97 56.20
CA MET A 58 -13.30 33.40 55.20
C MET A 58 -13.23 31.88 55.33
N ARG A 59 -13.10 31.34 56.56
CA ARG A 59 -13.11 29.91 56.85
C ARG A 59 -14.38 29.23 56.33
N GLN A 60 -15.55 29.79 56.66
CA GLN A 60 -16.87 29.28 56.26
C GLN A 60 -17.01 29.08 54.75
N ARG A 61 -16.34 29.90 53.92
CA ARG A 61 -16.35 29.69 52.47
C ARG A 61 -15.78 28.32 52.08
N TYR A 62 -14.72 27.88 52.74
CA TYR A 62 -14.03 26.63 52.43
C TYR A 62 -14.65 25.41 53.12
N SER A 63 -15.28 25.60 54.29
CA SER A 63 -15.79 24.50 55.11
C SER A 63 -17.31 24.28 55.00
N GLU A 64 -18.09 25.34 54.80
CA GLU A 64 -19.56 25.34 54.87
C GLU A 64 -20.21 25.77 53.54
N GLY A 65 -19.41 25.95 52.49
CA GLY A 65 -19.92 26.21 51.14
C GLY A 65 -20.87 25.09 50.70
N GLN A 66 -22.13 25.44 50.45
CA GLN A 66 -23.15 24.51 49.95
C GLN A 66 -22.92 24.14 48.48
N ASP A 67 -22.23 25.01 47.74
CA ASP A 67 -21.95 24.81 46.32
C ASP A 67 -20.64 24.02 46.13
N ARG A 68 -20.63 23.14 45.13
CA ARG A 68 -19.45 22.37 44.77
C ARG A 68 -18.37 23.28 44.15
N GLU A 69 -17.19 23.30 44.75
CA GLU A 69 -15.98 24.00 44.27
C GLU A 69 -14.82 23.00 44.09
N TRP A 70 -13.70 23.47 43.51
CA TRP A 70 -12.50 22.66 43.24
C TRP A 70 -11.93 21.93 44.47
N PHE A 71 -12.17 22.45 45.69
CA PHE A 71 -11.70 21.86 46.94
C PHE A 71 -12.70 20.90 47.60
N THR A 72 -13.95 20.76 47.12
CA THR A 72 -15.04 20.04 47.83
C THR A 72 -14.66 18.63 48.31
N TYR A 73 -13.83 17.90 47.56
CA TYR A 73 -13.42 16.54 47.91
C TYR A 73 -12.07 16.44 48.65
N ARG A 74 -11.43 17.56 48.97
CA ARG A 74 -10.09 17.61 49.58
C ARG A 74 -10.17 17.70 51.11
N LYS A 75 -10.60 16.60 51.75
CA LYS A 75 -10.80 16.54 53.21
C LYS A 75 -9.55 16.91 54.03
N ALA A 76 -8.36 16.45 53.61
CA ALA A 76 -7.11 16.77 54.30
C ALA A 76 -6.78 18.27 54.24
N PHE A 77 -6.98 18.90 53.08
CA PHE A 77 -6.81 20.34 52.90
C PHE A 77 -7.78 21.16 53.74
N HIS A 78 -9.05 20.74 53.84
CA HIS A 78 -10.01 21.41 54.73
C HIS A 78 -9.56 21.37 56.19
N GLN A 79 -9.11 20.21 56.69
CA GLN A 79 -8.62 20.07 58.06
C GLN A 79 -7.37 20.93 58.32
N GLU A 80 -6.47 21.03 57.33
CA GLU A 80 -5.30 21.91 57.42
C GLU A 80 -5.71 23.39 57.46
N LEU A 81 -6.64 23.81 56.59
CA LEU A 81 -7.17 25.18 56.59
C LEU A 81 -7.83 25.53 57.92
N GLU A 82 -8.58 24.62 58.55
CA GLU A 82 -9.15 24.83 59.88
C GLU A 82 -8.07 25.19 60.91
N GLY A 83 -6.96 24.45 60.92
CA GLY A 83 -5.80 24.73 61.77
C GLY A 83 -5.18 26.10 61.48
N LEU A 84 -4.97 26.42 60.20
CA LEU A 84 -4.39 27.70 59.78
C LEU A 84 -5.28 28.91 60.14
N PHE A 85 -6.60 28.78 60.01
CA PHE A 85 -7.54 29.83 60.44
C PHE A 85 -7.58 29.97 61.96
N ALA A 86 -7.46 28.88 62.73
CA ALA A 86 -7.32 28.93 64.18
C ALA A 86 -6.04 29.65 64.59
N ASP A 87 -4.89 29.31 63.99
CA ASP A 87 -3.61 29.97 64.25
C ASP A 87 -3.62 31.45 63.85
N ALA A 88 -4.32 31.82 62.77
CA ALA A 88 -4.47 33.21 62.35
C ALA A 88 -5.36 34.04 63.29
N LYS A 89 -6.36 33.41 63.96
CA LYS A 89 -7.14 34.07 65.02
C LYS A 89 -6.26 34.41 66.22
N GLU A 90 -5.28 33.57 66.51
CA GLU A 90 -4.28 33.79 67.57
C GLU A 90 -3.05 34.61 67.12
N HIS A 91 -3.06 35.14 65.89
CA HIS A 91 -1.94 35.88 65.29
C HIS A 91 -0.61 35.10 65.18
N ARG A 92 -0.65 33.76 65.25
CA ARG A 92 0.53 32.90 65.04
C ARG A 92 0.87 32.75 63.56
N THR A 93 -0.14 32.87 62.71
CA THR A 93 -0.05 32.76 61.25
C THR A 93 -0.69 33.98 60.59
N SER A 94 -0.16 34.39 59.43
CA SER A 94 -0.69 35.50 58.64
C SER A 94 -1.67 35.02 57.57
N VAL A 95 -2.62 35.88 57.17
CA VAL A 95 -3.53 35.59 56.04
C VAL A 95 -2.76 35.34 54.73
N LYS A 96 -1.59 35.96 54.57
CA LYS A 96 -0.70 35.72 53.42
C LYS A 96 -0.22 34.27 53.35
N GLN A 97 0.08 33.64 54.49
CA GLN A 97 0.48 32.24 54.53
C GLN A 97 -0.70 31.30 54.20
N ILE A 98 -1.91 31.63 54.67
CA ILE A 98 -3.12 30.89 54.29
C ILE A 98 -3.34 30.99 52.77
N GLU A 99 -3.23 32.19 52.20
CA GLU A 99 -3.35 32.42 50.77
C GLU A 99 -2.29 31.64 49.97
N ALA A 100 -1.02 31.69 50.37
CA ALA A 100 0.04 30.92 49.74
C ALA A 100 -0.24 29.40 49.77
N ARG A 101 -0.76 28.89 50.89
CA ARG A 101 -1.13 27.48 51.00
C ARG A 101 -2.30 27.11 50.10
N ILE A 102 -3.32 27.97 50.00
CA ILE A 102 -4.46 27.82 49.09
C ILE A 102 -3.98 27.80 47.63
N GLU A 103 -3.09 28.71 47.24
CA GLU A 103 -2.56 28.75 45.88
C GLU A 103 -1.72 27.51 45.53
N SER A 104 -0.89 27.03 46.46
CA SER A 104 -0.16 25.77 46.30
C SER A 104 -1.10 24.57 46.12
N GLU A 105 -2.18 24.50 46.90
CA GLU A 105 -3.17 23.43 46.74
C GLU A 105 -3.91 23.51 45.40
N LYS A 106 -4.28 24.73 44.97
CA LYS A 106 -4.89 24.97 43.65
C LYS A 106 -3.98 24.53 42.52
N GLU A 107 -2.69 24.79 42.62
CA GLU A 107 -1.72 24.37 41.61
C GLU A 107 -1.65 22.84 41.53
N ALA A 108 -1.54 22.16 42.68
CA ALA A 108 -1.57 20.70 42.74
C ALA A 108 -2.89 20.13 42.19
N TRP A 109 -4.01 20.80 42.46
CA TRP A 109 -5.31 20.47 41.89
C TRP A 109 -5.36 20.64 40.38
N TYR A 110 -4.89 21.77 39.86
CA TYR A 110 -4.89 22.07 38.44
C TYR A 110 -4.06 21.02 37.66
N ARG A 111 -2.86 20.73 38.13
CA ARG A 111 -1.99 19.69 37.56
C ARG A 111 -2.65 18.31 37.59
N TRP A 112 -3.26 17.93 38.71
CA TRP A 112 -3.98 16.67 38.82
C TRP A 112 -5.16 16.58 37.84
N ASN A 113 -5.92 17.66 37.64
CA ASN A 113 -7.03 17.67 36.68
C ASN A 113 -6.53 17.52 35.25
N LEU A 114 -5.50 18.27 34.84
CA LEU A 114 -4.92 18.15 33.50
C LEU A 114 -4.36 16.76 33.22
N ARG A 115 -3.79 16.07 34.23
CA ARG A 115 -3.37 14.67 34.08
C ARG A 115 -4.55 13.69 33.97
N LYS A 116 -5.61 13.93 34.75
CA LYS A 116 -6.77 13.04 34.80
C LYS A 116 -7.65 13.13 33.55
N TYR A 117 -7.74 14.33 32.98
CA TYR A 117 -8.62 14.65 31.87
C TYR A 117 -7.78 15.05 30.64
N PRO A 118 -7.21 14.05 29.93
CA PRO A 118 -6.36 14.30 28.78
C PRO A 118 -7.09 14.99 27.63
N GLU A 119 -8.44 15.01 27.62
CA GLU A 119 -9.26 15.77 26.67
C GLU A 119 -8.85 17.25 26.56
N TYR A 120 -8.40 17.89 27.66
CA TYR A 120 -7.88 19.25 27.63
C TYR A 120 -6.56 19.39 26.85
N LEU A 121 -5.88 18.27 26.59
CA LEU A 121 -4.63 18.19 25.85
C LEU A 121 -4.85 17.73 24.40
N VAL A 122 -6.00 17.11 24.09
CA VAL A 122 -6.32 16.57 22.75
C VAL A 122 -6.46 17.66 21.71
N THR A 123 -6.93 18.84 22.10
CA THR A 123 -7.14 19.99 21.22
C THR A 123 -5.83 20.66 20.78
N CYS A 124 -4.69 20.25 21.32
CA CYS A 124 -3.38 20.71 20.89
C CYS A 124 -2.93 19.94 19.64
N ASP A 125 -2.84 20.64 18.50
CA ASP A 125 -2.33 20.07 17.25
C ASP A 125 -0.81 20.14 17.14
N ASP A 126 -0.17 20.95 17.98
CA ASP A 126 1.29 21.02 18.09
C ASP A 126 1.80 19.88 19.01
N GLN A 127 2.49 18.91 18.42
CA GLN A 127 3.06 17.77 19.14
C GLN A 127 4.12 18.19 20.17
N TYR A 128 4.92 19.21 19.88
CA TYR A 128 5.94 19.71 20.80
C TYR A 128 5.29 20.32 22.04
N VAL A 129 4.28 21.18 21.85
CA VAL A 129 3.52 21.78 22.97
C VAL A 129 2.87 20.70 23.84
N HIS A 130 2.32 19.66 23.22
CA HIS A 130 1.70 18.56 23.94
C HIS A 130 2.71 17.73 24.77
N GLU A 131 3.89 17.42 24.21
CA GLU A 131 4.96 16.71 24.93
C GLU A 131 5.54 17.54 26.08
N GLU A 132 5.83 18.82 25.82
CA GLU A 132 6.35 19.75 26.81
C GLU A 132 5.35 20.01 27.95
N LEU A 133 4.05 20.12 27.63
CA LEU A 133 3.01 20.25 28.65
C LEU A 133 2.92 19.00 29.53
N ARG A 134 3.05 17.79 28.97
CA ARG A 134 3.13 16.56 29.78
C ARG A 134 4.34 16.57 30.71
N ALA A 135 5.51 16.94 30.20
CA ALA A 135 6.72 17.04 31.02
C ALA A 135 6.55 18.06 32.16
N MET A 136 5.97 19.23 31.87
CA MET A 136 5.68 20.24 32.90
C MET A 136 4.65 19.78 33.94
N LEU A 137 3.69 18.93 33.56
CA LEU A 137 2.75 18.37 34.51
C LEU A 137 3.43 17.41 35.49
N ASP A 138 4.53 16.76 35.12
CA ASP A 138 5.29 15.87 36.00
C ASP A 138 6.36 16.60 36.82
N ASP A 139 6.78 17.79 36.38
CA ASP A 139 7.78 18.63 37.06
C ASP A 139 7.12 19.54 38.14
N PRO A 140 7.32 19.28 39.44
CA PRO A 140 6.75 20.09 40.52
C PRO A 140 7.38 21.48 40.65
N ASP A 141 8.55 21.72 40.06
CA ASP A 141 9.29 22.98 40.19
C ASP A 141 8.82 24.04 39.18
N ARG A 142 8.07 23.62 38.15
CA ARG A 142 7.43 24.54 37.20
C ARG A 142 6.32 25.33 37.87
N SER A 143 6.19 26.60 37.51
CA SER A 143 5.12 27.42 38.07
C SER A 143 3.77 27.13 37.40
N ARG A 144 2.68 27.31 38.14
CA ARG A 144 1.31 27.29 37.57
C ARG A 144 1.20 28.19 36.33
N ASP A 145 1.79 29.38 36.36
CA ASP A 145 1.63 30.36 35.30
C ASP A 145 2.33 29.91 34.00
N GLU A 146 3.47 29.19 34.10
CA GLU A 146 4.10 28.54 32.95
C GLU A 146 3.23 27.43 32.38
N VAL A 147 2.66 26.56 33.23
CA VAL A 147 1.76 25.48 32.81
C VAL A 147 0.54 26.06 32.09
N VAL A 148 -0.10 27.07 32.69
CA VAL A 148 -1.26 27.76 32.09
C VAL A 148 -0.88 28.44 30.77
N GLY A 149 0.29 29.07 30.71
CA GLY A 149 0.81 29.66 29.47
C GLY A 149 0.99 28.63 28.36
N MET A 150 1.46 27.43 28.67
CA MET A 150 1.62 26.35 27.70
C MET A 150 0.27 25.76 27.26
N VAL A 151 -0.68 25.59 28.18
CA VAL A 151 -2.06 25.21 27.83
C VAL A 151 -2.64 26.21 26.83
N TRP A 152 -2.52 27.51 27.10
CA TRP A 152 -2.98 28.56 26.19
C TRP A 152 -2.29 28.54 24.82
N ARG A 153 -1.01 28.17 24.77
CA ARG A 153 -0.31 27.99 23.50
C ARG A 153 -0.89 26.82 22.69
N GLY A 154 -1.27 25.73 23.37
CA GLY A 154 -1.84 24.55 22.73
C GLY A 154 -3.26 24.74 22.23
N ILE A 155 -4.13 25.37 23.04
CA ILE A 155 -5.55 25.55 22.70
C ILE A 155 -5.84 26.84 21.93
N GLY A 156 -4.90 27.79 21.94
CA GLY A 156 -5.11 29.15 21.43
C GLY A 156 -5.80 30.05 22.47
N LYS A 157 -5.37 31.32 22.53
CA LYS A 157 -5.94 32.31 23.45
C LYS A 157 -6.57 33.46 22.66
N PRO A 158 -7.90 33.46 22.47
CA PRO A 158 -8.60 34.59 21.86
C PRO A 158 -8.32 35.89 22.64
N PRO A 159 -8.18 37.05 21.96
CA PRO A 159 -7.85 38.31 22.63
C PRO A 159 -8.89 38.75 23.67
N ASP A 160 -10.16 38.40 23.44
CA ASP A 160 -11.35 38.73 24.24
C ASP A 160 -11.86 37.55 25.09
N TRP A 161 -11.09 36.46 25.20
CA TRP A 161 -11.52 35.21 25.85
C TRP A 161 -12.14 35.42 27.24
N ALA A 162 -11.58 36.32 28.05
CA ALA A 162 -11.99 36.50 29.44
C ALA A 162 -13.37 37.18 29.51
N GLU A 163 -13.56 38.24 28.73
CA GLU A 163 -14.84 38.97 28.66
C GLU A 163 -15.94 38.08 28.08
N HIS A 164 -15.59 37.28 27.07
CA HIS A 164 -16.50 36.35 26.42
C HIS A 164 -16.95 35.23 27.37
N VAL A 165 -16.02 34.60 28.09
CA VAL A 165 -16.33 33.61 29.14
C VAL A 165 -17.18 34.22 30.25
N ASP A 166 -16.94 35.49 30.60
CA ASP A 166 -17.72 36.20 31.61
C ASP A 166 -19.16 36.46 31.16
N ALA A 167 -19.34 36.96 29.94
CA ALA A 167 -20.66 37.17 29.34
C ALA A 167 -21.43 35.84 29.24
N PHE A 168 -20.77 34.80 28.75
CA PHE A 168 -21.38 33.48 28.59
C PHE A 168 -21.83 32.88 29.94
N ALA A 169 -20.98 32.98 30.98
CA ALA A 169 -21.33 32.50 32.31
C ALA A 169 -22.55 33.23 32.90
N VAL A 170 -22.76 34.51 32.55
CA VAL A 170 -23.96 35.27 32.95
C VAL A 170 -25.20 34.75 32.23
N GLU A 171 -25.11 34.44 30.93
CA GLU A 171 -26.22 33.86 30.17
C GLU A 171 -26.61 32.47 30.68
N VAL A 172 -25.63 31.61 30.97
CA VAL A 172 -25.85 30.30 31.59
C VAL A 172 -26.52 30.44 32.96
N ALA A 173 -26.03 31.38 33.80
CA ALA A 173 -26.65 31.64 35.09
C ALA A 173 -28.10 32.14 34.96
N ALA A 174 -28.39 32.98 33.97
CA ALA A 174 -29.73 33.50 33.69
C ALA A 174 -30.69 32.43 33.18
N ALA A 175 -30.20 31.40 32.50
CA ALA A 175 -31.00 30.24 32.09
C ALA A 175 -31.53 29.42 33.28
N GLY A 176 -30.93 29.57 34.48
CA GLY A 176 -31.50 29.06 35.74
C GLY A 176 -31.70 27.55 35.79
N GLY A 177 -30.91 26.79 35.04
CA GLY A 177 -31.04 25.33 34.95
C GLY A 177 -32.18 24.85 34.03
N ASN A 178 -32.76 25.72 33.19
CA ASN A 178 -33.72 25.32 32.16
C ASN A 178 -33.00 24.57 31.03
N PRO A 179 -33.23 23.24 30.85
CA PRO A 179 -32.47 22.44 29.89
C PRO A 179 -32.64 22.92 28.45
N ALA A 180 -33.85 23.33 28.04
CA ALA A 180 -34.12 23.80 26.69
C ALA A 180 -33.49 25.17 26.40
N ALA A 181 -33.36 26.04 27.42
CA ALA A 181 -32.67 27.31 27.28
C ALA A 181 -31.15 27.10 27.18
N LEU A 182 -30.60 26.22 28.02
CA LEU A 182 -29.18 25.86 28.00
C LEU A 182 -28.79 25.18 26.69
N GLN A 183 -29.58 24.23 26.19
CA GLN A 183 -29.32 23.57 24.91
C GLN A 183 -29.25 24.57 23.76
N ARG A 184 -30.18 25.52 23.67
CA ARG A 184 -30.14 26.59 22.64
C ARG A 184 -28.90 27.47 22.78
N LEU A 185 -28.52 27.78 24.01
CA LEU A 185 -27.33 28.58 24.31
C LEU A 185 -26.06 27.84 23.88
N TYR A 186 -25.91 26.56 24.24
CA TYR A 186 -24.77 25.72 23.86
C TYR A 186 -24.68 25.48 22.35
N VAL A 187 -25.81 25.26 21.67
CA VAL A 187 -25.84 25.14 20.21
C VAL A 187 -25.31 26.41 19.55
N LYS A 188 -25.82 27.58 19.97
CA LYS A 188 -25.40 28.87 19.43
C LYS A 188 -23.91 29.13 19.67
N GLU A 189 -23.40 28.73 20.82
CA GLU A 189 -22.03 29.06 21.24
C GLU A 189 -20.97 28.11 20.67
N PHE A 190 -21.25 26.81 20.65
CA PHE A 190 -20.21 25.80 20.40
C PHE A 190 -20.35 25.08 19.06
N PHE A 191 -21.52 25.14 18.42
CA PHE A 191 -21.79 24.41 17.18
C PHE A 191 -22.04 25.32 15.98
N MET A 192 -22.24 26.62 16.19
CA MET A 192 -22.54 27.57 15.14
C MET A 192 -21.39 28.56 14.97
N ASN A 193 -21.13 28.93 13.71
CA ASN A 193 -20.21 30.02 13.40
C ASN A 193 -20.90 31.36 13.72
N HIS A 194 -20.28 32.20 14.54
CA HIS A 194 -20.83 33.50 14.95
C HIS A 194 -20.98 34.51 13.80
N GLU A 195 -20.21 34.37 12.72
CA GLU A 195 -20.24 35.28 11.57
C GLU A 195 -21.27 34.85 10.51
N THR A 196 -21.34 33.55 10.22
CA THR A 196 -22.20 33.02 9.14
C THR A 196 -23.54 32.47 9.64
N GLY A 197 -23.63 32.12 10.92
CA GLY A 197 -24.80 31.44 11.49
C GLY A 197 -24.97 29.99 11.02
N GLU A 198 -24.00 29.45 10.29
CA GLU A 198 -24.01 28.06 9.82
C GLU A 198 -23.32 27.13 10.83
N PRO A 199 -23.67 25.83 10.87
CA PRO A 199 -22.96 24.87 11.70
C PRO A 199 -21.47 24.83 11.39
N LEU A 200 -20.63 24.70 12.42
CA LEU A 200 -19.18 24.57 12.25
C LEU A 200 -18.83 23.33 11.42
N ASP A 201 -17.74 23.40 10.66
CA ASP A 201 -17.25 22.28 9.86
C ASP A 201 -17.06 21.03 10.72
N HIS A 202 -17.49 19.88 10.19
CA HIS A 202 -17.45 18.58 10.89
C HIS A 202 -18.24 18.49 12.22
N SER A 203 -18.98 19.54 12.62
CA SER A 203 -19.75 19.55 13.88
C SER A 203 -21.15 18.95 13.77
N LYS A 204 -21.69 18.83 12.53
CA LYS A 204 -23.08 18.47 12.27
C LYS A 204 -23.53 17.16 12.94
N MET A 205 -22.68 16.13 12.92
CA MET A 205 -22.98 14.85 13.55
C MET A 205 -23.21 15.00 15.06
N TYR A 206 -22.36 15.78 15.73
CA TYR A 206 -22.44 16.03 17.17
C TYR A 206 -23.60 16.96 17.51
N LEU A 207 -23.88 17.94 16.65
CA LEU A 207 -25.04 18.82 16.78
C LEU A 207 -26.36 18.03 16.67
N ASP A 208 -26.47 17.15 15.68
CA ASP A 208 -27.66 16.32 15.46
C ASP A 208 -27.87 15.36 16.65
N ASP A 209 -26.81 14.74 17.17
CA ASP A 209 -26.86 13.86 18.35
C ASP A 209 -27.25 14.63 19.62
N TYR A 210 -26.65 15.80 19.84
CA TYR A 210 -26.93 16.66 20.99
C TYR A 210 -28.35 17.24 20.97
N THR A 211 -28.89 17.56 19.79
CA THR A 211 -30.26 18.07 19.65
C THR A 211 -31.31 16.96 19.72
N SER A 212 -30.97 15.76 19.26
CA SER A 212 -31.90 14.60 19.27
C SER A 212 -32.02 13.94 20.64
N ASN A 213 -31.05 14.13 21.54
CA ASN A 213 -31.04 13.53 22.87
C ASN A 213 -31.15 14.59 23.98
N GLU A 214 -32.37 14.82 24.47
CA GLU A 214 -32.65 15.79 25.54
C GLU A 214 -31.92 15.54 26.86
N ASN A 215 -31.46 14.30 27.11
CA ASN A 215 -30.77 13.94 28.34
C ASN A 215 -29.24 14.02 28.22
N MET A 216 -28.71 14.31 27.04
CA MET A 216 -27.26 14.37 26.81
C MET A 216 -26.71 15.69 27.34
N SER A 217 -25.67 15.63 28.17
CA SER A 217 -24.97 16.84 28.62
C SER A 217 -24.01 17.35 27.54
N ILE A 218 -23.66 18.63 27.61
CA ILE A 218 -22.69 19.22 26.67
C ILE A 218 -21.30 18.60 26.83
N GLU A 219 -20.92 18.22 28.05
CA GLU A 219 -19.67 17.50 28.34
C GLU A 219 -19.67 16.10 27.75
N GLU A 220 -20.82 15.41 27.70
CA GLU A 220 -20.92 14.12 27.02
C GLU A 220 -20.72 14.29 25.50
N ALA A 221 -21.23 15.38 24.91
CA ALA A 221 -20.99 15.72 23.50
C ALA A 221 -19.51 16.01 23.23
N PHE A 222 -18.88 16.85 24.04
CA PHE A 222 -17.45 17.14 23.93
C PHE A 222 -16.58 15.94 24.24
N GLY A 223 -17.02 15.06 25.14
CA GLY A 223 -16.35 13.80 25.44
C GLY A 223 -16.33 12.86 24.23
N LYS A 224 -17.43 12.78 23.47
CA LYS A 224 -17.46 12.03 22.19
C LYS A 224 -16.53 12.66 21.16
N LEU A 225 -16.65 13.98 20.95
CA LEU A 225 -15.80 14.72 20.00
C LEU A 225 -14.30 14.55 20.33
N SER A 226 -13.92 14.62 21.60
CA SER A 226 -12.54 14.44 22.05
C SER A 226 -12.03 13.02 21.82
N LYS A 227 -12.88 12.01 22.04
CA LYS A 227 -12.53 10.61 21.75
C LYS A 227 -12.33 10.38 20.26
N ASP A 228 -13.24 10.87 19.44
CA ASP A 228 -13.13 10.74 17.98
C ASP A 228 -11.87 11.47 17.47
N ALA A 229 -11.56 12.65 18.00
CA ALA A 229 -10.33 13.36 17.68
C ALA A 229 -9.07 12.58 18.09
N GLN A 230 -9.07 11.92 19.26
CA GLN A 230 -7.98 11.03 19.68
C GLN A 230 -7.85 9.82 18.75
N GLU A 231 -8.95 9.17 18.39
CA GLU A 231 -8.96 8.02 17.49
C GLU A 231 -8.43 8.41 16.11
N ILE A 232 -8.85 9.57 15.59
CA ILE A 232 -8.34 10.10 14.32
C ILE A 232 -6.82 10.35 14.40
N LYS A 233 -6.33 10.93 15.50
CA LYS A 233 -4.88 11.13 15.72
C LYS A 233 -4.10 9.82 15.75
N ILE A 234 -4.71 8.70 16.15
CA ILE A 234 -4.07 7.38 16.14
C ILE A 234 -4.18 6.70 14.77
N ILE A 235 -5.35 6.79 14.13
CA ILE A 235 -5.67 6.07 12.88
C ILE A 235 -4.95 6.69 11.68
N ILE A 236 -4.86 8.02 11.59
CA ILE A 236 -4.25 8.69 10.43
C ILE A 236 -2.78 8.26 10.23
N PRO A 237 -1.88 8.34 11.24
CA PRO A 237 -0.50 7.92 11.08
C PRO A 237 -0.35 6.43 10.73
N GLN A 238 -1.19 5.56 11.31
CA GLN A 238 -1.20 4.13 10.96
C GLN A 238 -1.62 3.91 9.50
N ARG A 239 -2.67 4.60 9.06
CA ARG A 239 -3.14 4.55 7.67
C ARG A 239 -2.05 5.04 6.71
N GLU A 240 -1.41 6.16 7.01
CA GLU A 240 -0.29 6.69 6.21
C GLU A 240 0.88 5.71 6.15
N PHE A 241 1.24 5.09 7.29
CA PHE A 241 2.25 4.04 7.33
C PHE A 241 1.89 2.86 6.42
N PHE A 242 0.66 2.34 6.51
CA PHE A 242 0.21 1.23 5.67
C PHE A 242 0.15 1.62 4.18
N VAL A 243 -0.30 2.82 3.85
CA VAL A 243 -0.30 3.34 2.47
C VAL A 243 1.12 3.45 1.92
N SER A 244 2.05 3.98 2.71
CA SER A 244 3.48 4.05 2.36
C SER A 244 4.05 2.65 2.12
N ARG A 245 3.80 1.72 3.04
CA ARG A 245 4.25 0.32 2.92
C ARG A 245 3.66 -0.38 1.69
N LEU A 246 2.40 -0.13 1.37
CA LEU A 246 1.76 -0.66 0.16
C LEU A 246 2.41 -0.10 -1.11
N ASN A 247 2.75 1.19 -1.12
CA ASN A 247 3.45 1.80 -2.24
C ASN A 247 4.86 1.22 -2.40
N ASP A 248 5.59 0.96 -1.31
CA ASP A 248 6.88 0.29 -1.34
C ASP A 248 6.79 -1.12 -1.91
N LEU A 249 5.80 -1.91 -1.47
CA LEU A 249 5.59 -3.26 -1.98
C LEU A 249 5.19 -3.26 -3.46
N ARG A 250 4.39 -2.30 -3.91
CA ARG A 250 4.07 -2.13 -5.34
C ARG A 250 5.31 -1.81 -6.15
N ARG A 251 6.18 -0.90 -5.66
CA ARG A 251 7.46 -0.59 -6.31
C ARG A 251 8.39 -1.82 -6.37
N ALA A 252 8.51 -2.56 -5.27
CA ALA A 252 9.31 -3.78 -5.22
C ALA A 252 8.78 -4.85 -6.17
N LYS A 253 7.46 -5.03 -6.26
CA LYS A 253 6.83 -5.97 -7.21
C LYS A 253 7.12 -5.58 -8.66
N MET A 254 6.97 -4.30 -9.02
CA MET A 254 7.28 -3.84 -10.37
C MET A 254 8.77 -4.02 -10.72
N ALA A 255 9.67 -3.81 -9.75
CA ALA A 255 11.11 -4.05 -9.95
C ALA A 255 11.42 -5.55 -10.15
N ASP A 256 10.81 -6.44 -9.36
CA ASP A 256 10.96 -7.89 -9.52
C ASP A 256 10.36 -8.40 -10.85
N GLU A 257 9.21 -7.88 -11.27
CA GLU A 257 8.63 -8.18 -12.59
C GLU A 257 9.54 -7.67 -13.73
N LEU A 258 10.13 -6.49 -13.58
CA LEU A 258 11.10 -5.96 -14.55
C LEU A 258 12.39 -6.80 -14.58
N GLU A 259 12.91 -7.19 -13.42
CA GLU A 259 14.11 -8.03 -13.34
C GLU A 259 13.86 -9.42 -13.94
N LYS A 260 12.70 -10.03 -13.66
CA LYS A 260 12.29 -11.31 -14.27
C LYS A 260 12.14 -11.21 -15.78
N THR A 261 11.55 -10.13 -16.29
CA THR A 261 11.44 -9.92 -17.75
C THR A 261 12.81 -9.71 -18.38
N GLN A 262 13.69 -8.92 -17.77
CA GLN A 262 15.07 -8.74 -18.24
C GLN A 262 15.87 -10.04 -18.21
N GLN A 263 15.74 -10.84 -17.14
CA GLN A 263 16.37 -12.16 -17.04
C GLN A 263 15.83 -13.13 -18.10
N ALA A 264 14.51 -13.14 -18.33
CA ALA A 264 13.89 -13.97 -19.37
C ALA A 264 14.36 -13.54 -20.78
N THR A 265 14.44 -12.24 -21.06
CA THR A 265 14.98 -11.72 -22.33
C THR A 265 16.45 -12.09 -22.49
N SER A 266 17.26 -11.96 -21.44
CA SER A 266 18.69 -12.33 -21.48
C SER A 266 18.88 -13.83 -21.69
N GLN A 267 18.03 -14.67 -21.08
CA GLN A 267 18.05 -16.12 -21.28
C GLN A 267 17.58 -16.51 -22.69
N ALA A 268 16.58 -15.82 -23.25
CA ALA A 268 16.14 -16.03 -24.63
C ALA A 268 17.24 -15.66 -25.63
N GLN A 269 17.91 -14.52 -25.43
CA GLN A 269 19.06 -14.11 -26.25
C GLN A 269 20.22 -15.12 -26.15
N ALA A 270 20.55 -15.59 -24.94
CA ALA A 270 21.57 -16.61 -24.74
C ALA A 270 21.18 -17.99 -25.31
N ALA A 271 19.88 -18.28 -25.47
CA ALA A 271 19.39 -19.48 -26.12
C ALA A 271 19.44 -19.37 -27.65
N GLU A 272 19.10 -18.21 -28.23
CA GLU A 272 19.29 -17.92 -29.66
C GLU A 272 20.78 -17.99 -30.07
N GLU A 273 21.68 -17.47 -29.24
CA GLU A 273 23.13 -17.59 -29.44
C GLU A 273 23.63 -19.04 -29.34
N ARG A 274 22.96 -19.92 -28.58
CA ARG A 274 23.31 -21.36 -28.47
C ARG A 274 22.70 -22.24 -29.55
N ILE A 275 21.57 -21.84 -30.14
CA ILE A 275 20.92 -22.56 -31.26
C ILE A 275 21.64 -22.26 -32.58
N SER A 276 22.44 -21.19 -32.65
CA SER A 276 23.37 -20.92 -33.76
C SER A 276 24.66 -21.76 -33.66
N GLY A 277 24.53 -23.05 -33.36
CA GLY A 277 25.65 -23.98 -33.15
C GLY A 277 26.22 -24.55 -34.44
N ASP A 278 27.41 -24.09 -34.81
CA ASP A 278 28.60 -24.74 -35.43
C ASP A 278 28.52 -25.85 -36.52
N GLU A 279 27.36 -26.39 -36.93
CA GLU A 279 27.28 -27.46 -37.95
C GLU A 279 26.96 -26.99 -39.37
N LEU A 280 26.72 -25.70 -39.60
CA LEU A 280 26.50 -25.12 -40.94
C LEU A 280 27.69 -24.30 -41.49
N TYR A 281 28.80 -24.18 -40.76
CA TYR A 281 29.96 -23.36 -41.16
C TYR A 281 31.09 -24.12 -41.85
N ASN A 282 31.07 -25.45 -41.88
CA ASN A 282 32.06 -26.27 -42.59
C ASN A 282 31.50 -26.78 -43.92
N LEU A 283 31.23 -25.86 -44.85
CA LEU A 283 30.85 -26.23 -46.22
C LEU A 283 32.07 -26.83 -46.95
N PRO A 284 31.90 -27.96 -47.66
CA PRO A 284 32.97 -28.50 -48.50
C PRO A 284 33.31 -27.52 -49.65
N PRO A 285 34.49 -27.62 -50.27
CA PRO A 285 34.82 -26.80 -51.42
C PRO A 285 33.88 -27.11 -52.60
N CYS A 286 33.71 -26.13 -53.49
CA CYS A 286 32.88 -26.26 -54.67
C CYS A 286 33.29 -27.50 -55.50
N SER A 287 32.32 -28.36 -55.83
CA SER A 287 32.54 -29.63 -56.54
C SER A 287 33.19 -29.47 -57.92
N VAL A 288 32.94 -28.33 -58.60
CA VAL A 288 33.43 -28.08 -59.95
C VAL A 288 34.79 -27.36 -59.96
N CYS A 289 34.93 -26.29 -59.17
CA CYS A 289 36.11 -25.42 -59.23
C CYS A 289 37.05 -25.51 -58.01
N GLY A 290 36.66 -26.23 -56.95
CA GLY A 290 37.45 -26.43 -55.73
C GLY A 290 37.59 -25.21 -54.83
N LYS A 291 36.90 -24.09 -55.12
CA LYS A 291 36.93 -22.87 -54.30
C LYS A 291 36.12 -23.03 -53.00
N VAL A 292 36.54 -22.35 -51.94
CA VAL A 292 35.77 -22.22 -50.70
C VAL A 292 34.47 -21.45 -51.00
N VAL A 293 33.34 -21.95 -50.50
CA VAL A 293 32.01 -21.38 -50.75
C VAL A 293 31.64 -20.42 -49.61
N ASP A 294 31.06 -19.27 -49.96
CA ASP A 294 30.51 -18.29 -48.99
C ASP A 294 29.24 -18.86 -48.36
N THR A 295 29.10 -18.77 -47.04
CA THR A 295 27.95 -19.30 -46.29
C THR A 295 26.64 -18.55 -46.57
N ASN A 296 26.68 -17.39 -47.21
CA ASN A 296 25.49 -16.56 -47.45
C ASN A 296 24.81 -16.79 -48.81
N ASP A 297 25.48 -17.43 -49.78
CA ASP A 297 24.96 -17.66 -51.13
C ASP A 297 25.50 -18.99 -51.68
N VAL A 298 24.84 -20.09 -51.28
CA VAL A 298 25.27 -21.47 -51.54
C VAL A 298 24.24 -22.18 -52.39
N PHE A 299 24.69 -22.77 -53.50
CA PHE A 299 23.90 -23.73 -54.27
C PHE A 299 24.28 -25.14 -53.82
N SER A 300 23.35 -25.93 -53.27
CA SER A 300 23.57 -27.32 -52.83
C SER A 300 22.75 -28.30 -53.66
N CYS A 301 23.21 -29.55 -53.74
CA CYS A 301 22.33 -30.62 -54.20
C CYS A 301 21.23 -30.86 -53.15
N THR A 302 19.97 -30.79 -53.58
CA THR A 302 18.79 -30.96 -52.71
C THR A 302 18.76 -32.33 -52.04
N VAL A 303 19.21 -33.38 -52.75
CA VAL A 303 19.30 -34.74 -52.22
C VAL A 303 20.40 -34.88 -51.17
N CYS A 304 21.59 -34.30 -51.39
CA CYS A 304 22.65 -34.29 -50.37
C CYS A 304 22.21 -33.51 -49.12
N GLN A 305 21.54 -32.37 -49.32
CA GLN A 305 20.99 -31.56 -48.23
C GLN A 305 19.98 -32.36 -47.40
N ALA A 306 19.09 -33.09 -48.07
CA ALA A 306 18.16 -34.01 -47.43
C ALA A 306 18.90 -35.05 -46.57
N THR A 307 19.94 -35.70 -47.11
CA THR A 307 20.69 -36.71 -46.34
C THR A 307 21.35 -36.14 -45.10
N VAL A 308 21.94 -34.94 -45.20
CA VAL A 308 22.57 -34.26 -44.06
C VAL A 308 21.52 -33.88 -43.01
N GLN A 309 20.35 -33.37 -43.42
CA GLN A 309 19.25 -33.01 -42.51
C GLN A 309 18.63 -34.23 -41.81
N ILE A 310 18.64 -35.40 -42.44
CA ILE A 310 18.22 -36.67 -41.80
C ILE A 310 19.33 -37.20 -40.83
N GLY A 311 20.49 -36.55 -40.79
CA GLY A 311 21.63 -36.92 -39.96
C GLY A 311 22.47 -38.06 -40.54
N GLY A 312 22.42 -38.26 -41.86
CA GLY A 312 23.23 -39.24 -42.57
C GLY A 312 24.69 -38.79 -42.72
N ASN A 313 25.60 -39.75 -42.84
CA ASN A 313 27.04 -39.50 -42.95
C ASN A 313 27.51 -39.15 -44.39
N GLN A 314 26.59 -38.93 -45.33
CA GLN A 314 26.95 -38.50 -46.69
C GLN A 314 27.23 -37.00 -46.69
N GLY A 315 28.37 -36.60 -47.23
CA GLY A 315 28.78 -35.19 -47.29
C GLY A 315 27.87 -34.36 -48.20
N LEU A 316 27.72 -33.08 -47.88
CA LEU A 316 27.02 -32.10 -48.70
C LEU A 316 27.80 -31.83 -49.99
N THR A 317 27.14 -31.79 -51.15
CA THR A 317 27.77 -31.29 -52.38
C THR A 317 27.31 -29.87 -52.63
N VAL A 318 28.25 -28.93 -52.73
CA VAL A 318 27.98 -27.50 -52.89
C VAL A 318 28.66 -26.92 -54.14
N TYR A 319 28.06 -25.85 -54.65
CA TYR A 319 28.48 -25.08 -55.81
C TYR A 319 28.53 -23.60 -55.42
N CYS A 320 29.56 -22.89 -55.88
CA CYS A 320 29.78 -21.49 -55.51
C CYS A 320 29.04 -20.48 -56.40
N SER A 321 28.40 -20.94 -57.47
CA SER A 321 27.64 -20.10 -58.41
C SER A 321 26.64 -20.96 -59.19
N GLU A 322 25.62 -20.32 -59.75
CA GLU A 322 24.67 -20.92 -60.68
C GLU A 322 25.37 -21.58 -61.88
N GLU A 323 26.41 -20.94 -62.43
CA GLU A 323 27.23 -21.52 -63.51
C GLU A 323 27.90 -22.85 -63.10
N CYS A 324 28.40 -22.95 -61.86
CA CYS A 324 28.97 -24.20 -61.35
C CYS A 324 27.91 -25.24 -61.05
N TYR A 325 26.71 -24.80 -60.63
CA TYR A 325 25.56 -25.67 -60.42
C TYR A 325 25.13 -26.30 -61.75
N ASP A 326 24.87 -25.51 -62.79
CA ASP A 326 24.44 -26.02 -64.09
C ASP A 326 25.49 -26.93 -64.75
N ALA A 327 26.77 -26.62 -64.59
CA ALA A 327 27.85 -27.42 -65.17
C ALA A 327 28.08 -28.76 -64.43
N GLY A 328 27.81 -28.83 -63.13
CA GLY A 328 28.18 -29.96 -62.28
C GLY A 328 27.01 -30.80 -61.76
N HIS A 329 25.83 -30.20 -61.59
CA HIS A 329 24.71 -30.80 -60.89
C HIS A 329 24.16 -32.04 -61.58
N ALA A 330 23.91 -31.97 -62.89
CA ALA A 330 23.39 -33.12 -63.65
C ALA A 330 24.33 -34.34 -63.55
N LYS A 331 25.63 -34.11 -63.72
CA LYS A 331 26.65 -35.16 -63.60
C LYS A 331 26.72 -35.74 -62.18
N HIS A 332 26.63 -34.88 -61.16
CA HIS A 332 26.62 -35.32 -59.77
C HIS A 332 25.39 -36.18 -59.45
N VAL A 333 24.20 -35.76 -59.86
CA VAL A 333 22.96 -36.52 -59.68
C VAL A 333 23.06 -37.88 -60.39
N ASP A 334 23.56 -37.90 -61.62
CA ASP A 334 23.76 -39.13 -62.40
C ASP A 334 24.77 -40.09 -61.77
N GLU A 335 25.75 -39.61 -61.01
CA GLU A 335 26.78 -40.46 -60.37
C GLU A 335 26.37 -40.91 -58.96
N MET A 336 25.79 -40.01 -58.17
CA MET A 336 25.57 -40.19 -56.72
C MET A 336 24.11 -40.47 -56.33
N HIS A 337 23.15 -40.10 -57.18
CA HIS A 337 21.71 -40.17 -56.88
C HIS A 337 20.93 -40.96 -57.95
N ARG A 338 21.53 -42.06 -58.40
CA ARG A 338 20.85 -42.98 -59.34
C ARG A 338 19.62 -43.61 -58.71
N CYS A 339 18.60 -43.81 -59.56
CA CYS A 339 17.44 -44.60 -59.17
C CYS A 339 17.85 -46.02 -58.77
N HIS A 340 17.45 -46.45 -57.57
CA HIS A 340 17.76 -47.78 -57.04
C HIS A 340 17.17 -48.92 -57.88
N ALA A 341 16.14 -48.64 -58.70
CA ALA A 341 15.57 -49.62 -59.62
C ALA A 341 16.56 -50.07 -60.72
N GLY A 342 17.62 -49.31 -61.00
CA GLY A 342 18.65 -49.64 -61.98
C GLY A 342 18.06 -49.96 -63.36
N ASP A 343 18.42 -51.11 -63.93
CA ASP A 343 17.92 -51.58 -65.23
C ASP A 343 16.40 -51.88 -65.23
N ASN A 344 15.80 -52.05 -64.04
CA ASN A 344 14.35 -52.25 -63.88
C ASN A 344 13.58 -50.93 -63.64
N CYS A 345 14.24 -49.78 -63.82
CA CYS A 345 13.58 -48.48 -63.78
C CYS A 345 12.43 -48.44 -64.81
N VAL A 346 11.27 -47.94 -64.40
CA VAL A 346 10.09 -47.84 -65.28
C VAL A 346 10.41 -47.01 -66.54
N GLN A 347 11.22 -45.96 -66.40
CA GLN A 347 11.69 -45.13 -67.51
C GLN A 347 12.59 -45.89 -68.51
N ASN A 348 13.29 -46.95 -68.09
CA ASN A 348 14.10 -47.78 -68.98
C ASN A 348 13.24 -48.85 -69.71
N ARG A 349 12.06 -49.17 -69.18
CA ARG A 349 11.17 -50.21 -69.72
C ARG A 349 10.12 -49.66 -70.69
N ASP A 350 9.71 -48.40 -70.54
CA ASP A 350 8.77 -47.69 -71.43
C ASP A 350 9.49 -47.10 -72.66
N THR A 351 10.14 -47.96 -73.46
CA THR A 351 10.65 -47.61 -74.82
C THR A 351 9.75 -48.17 -75.93
N GLY A 352 8.43 -48.14 -75.71
CA GLY A 352 7.40 -48.43 -76.70
C GLY A 352 6.91 -47.13 -77.38
N PRO A 353 6.62 -47.13 -78.69
CA PRO A 353 6.37 -45.91 -79.44
C PRO A 353 4.92 -45.43 -79.28
N GLU A 354 4.43 -45.14 -78.07
CA GLU A 354 3.17 -44.43 -77.86
C GLU A 354 3.28 -43.53 -76.61
N GLU A 355 3.08 -42.24 -76.86
CA GLU A 355 2.89 -41.13 -75.92
C GLU A 355 4.13 -40.67 -75.13
N ASP A 356 4.90 -39.76 -75.77
CA ASP A 356 5.62 -38.70 -75.07
C ASP A 356 4.62 -37.95 -74.17
N VAL A 357 4.52 -38.36 -72.91
CA VAL A 357 3.73 -37.64 -71.91
C VAL A 357 4.44 -36.31 -71.71
N VAL A 358 3.80 -35.24 -72.18
CA VAL A 358 4.19 -33.86 -71.93
C VAL A 358 4.36 -33.70 -70.42
N MET A 359 5.59 -33.42 -69.99
CA MET A 359 5.89 -33.05 -68.62
C MET A 359 5.19 -31.71 -68.38
N GLU A 360 4.02 -31.72 -67.73
CA GLU A 360 3.48 -30.49 -67.15
C GLU A 360 4.45 -30.09 -66.03
N ASP A 361 5.16 -28.99 -66.29
CA ASP A 361 6.41 -28.49 -65.68
C ASP A 361 6.40 -28.21 -64.16
N GLU A 362 5.44 -28.69 -63.37
CA GLU A 362 5.38 -28.43 -61.92
C GLU A 362 5.23 -29.67 -61.04
N ALA A 363 4.86 -30.85 -61.59
CA ALA A 363 4.62 -32.07 -60.79
C ALA A 363 5.70 -33.16 -60.96
N ALA A 364 6.78 -32.88 -61.71
CA ALA A 364 7.74 -33.88 -62.18
C ALA A 364 9.10 -33.90 -61.45
N LEU A 365 9.19 -33.35 -60.22
CA LEU A 365 10.47 -33.16 -59.53
C LEU A 365 10.59 -33.86 -58.17
N ASP A 366 9.63 -34.67 -57.75
CA ASP A 366 9.70 -35.32 -56.44
C ASP A 366 10.24 -36.75 -56.53
N ALA A 367 11.33 -37.00 -55.81
CA ALA A 367 11.92 -38.32 -55.67
C ALA A 367 11.25 -39.08 -54.52
N PHE A 368 11.11 -40.39 -54.67
CA PHE A 368 10.45 -41.23 -53.67
C PHE A 368 11.50 -42.05 -52.90
N ALA A 369 11.38 -42.10 -51.57
CA ALA A 369 12.33 -42.77 -50.69
C ALA A 369 11.69 -43.88 -49.85
N CYS A 370 12.47 -44.91 -49.52
CA CYS A 370 12.07 -45.95 -48.56
C CYS A 370 12.09 -45.39 -47.13
N LYS A 371 10.96 -45.47 -46.42
CA LYS A 371 10.82 -44.94 -45.04
C LYS A 371 11.79 -45.58 -44.04
N ASP A 372 12.04 -46.88 -44.18
CA ASP A 372 12.95 -47.61 -43.28
C ASP A 372 14.40 -47.16 -43.48
N CYS A 373 14.81 -46.95 -44.74
CA CYS A 373 16.11 -46.38 -45.05
C CYS A 373 16.27 -44.98 -44.46
N VAL A 374 15.26 -44.11 -44.59
CA VAL A 374 15.25 -42.76 -43.98
C VAL A 374 15.42 -42.86 -42.47
N GLY A 375 14.72 -43.79 -41.81
CA GLY A 375 14.89 -44.06 -40.37
C GLY A 375 16.29 -44.53 -39.96
N LEU A 376 16.98 -45.25 -40.86
CA LEU A 376 18.38 -45.68 -40.70
C LEU A 376 19.40 -44.60 -41.15
N LYS A 377 18.93 -43.38 -41.43
CA LYS A 377 19.75 -42.24 -41.86
C LYS A 377 20.46 -42.47 -43.20
N ARG A 378 19.80 -43.17 -44.12
CA ARG A 378 20.26 -43.45 -45.49
C ARG A 378 19.14 -43.14 -46.49
N LEU A 379 19.50 -42.68 -47.68
CA LEU A 379 18.52 -42.44 -48.76
C LEU A 379 18.62 -43.53 -49.84
N THR A 380 17.51 -44.22 -50.06
CA THR A 380 17.29 -45.08 -51.24
C THR A 380 16.21 -44.43 -52.09
N LEU A 381 16.55 -44.02 -53.31
CA LEU A 381 15.70 -43.15 -54.14
C LEU A 381 15.10 -43.88 -55.35
N PHE A 382 13.87 -43.52 -55.67
CA PHE A 382 13.13 -43.94 -56.86
C PHE A 382 12.66 -42.70 -57.64
N CYS A 383 12.71 -42.77 -58.96
CA CYS A 383 12.43 -41.62 -59.83
C CYS A 383 10.94 -41.22 -59.89
N SER A 384 10.03 -42.09 -59.46
CA SER A 384 8.59 -41.83 -59.43
C SER A 384 7.89 -42.79 -58.47
N GLU A 385 6.66 -42.44 -58.07
CA GLU A 385 5.82 -43.29 -57.20
C GLU A 385 5.58 -44.68 -57.84
N ARG A 386 5.37 -44.71 -59.16
CA ARG A 386 5.21 -45.95 -59.93
C ARG A 386 6.49 -46.79 -59.88
N CYS A 387 7.65 -46.17 -60.09
CA CYS A 387 8.93 -46.88 -60.02
C CYS A 387 9.23 -47.41 -58.61
N ALA A 388 8.85 -46.65 -57.58
CA ALA A 388 8.99 -47.07 -56.19
C ALA A 388 8.07 -48.26 -55.88
N SER A 389 6.79 -48.18 -56.23
CA SER A 389 5.80 -49.22 -55.97
C SER A 389 6.16 -50.56 -56.62
N GLU A 390 6.69 -50.54 -57.84
CA GLU A 390 7.09 -51.75 -58.56
C GLU A 390 8.38 -52.39 -58.02
N ASN A 391 9.27 -51.61 -57.39
CA ASN A 391 10.61 -52.07 -57.00
C ASN A 391 10.85 -52.14 -55.48
N ILE A 392 9.97 -51.56 -54.65
CA ILE A 392 10.16 -51.50 -53.18
C ILE A 392 10.15 -52.88 -52.54
N ALA A 393 9.33 -53.82 -53.03
CA ALA A 393 9.30 -55.18 -52.52
C ALA A 393 10.63 -55.92 -52.74
N ARG A 394 11.32 -55.64 -53.86
CA ARG A 394 12.66 -56.18 -54.13
C ARG A 394 13.70 -55.54 -53.20
N HIS A 395 13.69 -54.21 -53.10
CA HIS A 395 14.58 -53.47 -52.21
C HIS A 395 14.47 -53.95 -50.75
N GLN A 396 13.24 -54.11 -50.24
CA GLN A 396 13.00 -54.62 -48.89
C GLN A 396 13.49 -56.05 -48.67
N HIS A 397 13.38 -56.91 -49.68
CA HIS A 397 13.91 -58.26 -49.58
C HIS A 397 15.44 -58.27 -49.55
N GLU A 398 16.08 -57.42 -50.34
CA GLU A 398 17.54 -57.36 -50.50
C GLU A 398 18.25 -56.61 -49.36
N GLU A 399 17.69 -55.48 -48.90
CA GLU A 399 18.35 -54.58 -47.95
C GLU A 399 17.77 -54.62 -46.53
N HIS A 400 16.53 -55.11 -46.36
CA HIS A 400 15.82 -55.14 -45.07
C HIS A 400 15.42 -56.56 -44.61
N GLU A 401 15.79 -57.62 -45.35
CA GLU A 401 15.46 -59.04 -45.09
C GLU A 401 13.96 -59.31 -44.82
N THR A 402 13.07 -58.41 -45.22
CA THR A 402 11.64 -58.43 -44.89
C THR A 402 10.84 -58.80 -46.13
N LYS A 403 9.98 -59.85 -46.04
CA LYS A 403 9.09 -60.24 -47.15
C LYS A 403 7.77 -59.48 -47.04
N ILE A 404 7.51 -58.56 -47.98
CA ILE A 404 6.22 -57.88 -48.10
C ILE A 404 5.40 -58.51 -49.23
N GLU A 405 4.09 -58.68 -49.00
CA GLU A 405 3.08 -58.89 -50.04
C GLU A 405 2.89 -57.60 -50.87
N ALA A 406 2.79 -57.73 -52.20
CA ALA A 406 2.82 -56.61 -53.16
C ALA A 406 1.77 -55.51 -52.90
N ASP A 407 0.66 -55.83 -52.23
CA ASP A 407 -0.44 -54.89 -51.95
C ASP A 407 -0.15 -53.87 -50.83
N ALA A 408 0.95 -54.02 -50.07
CA ALA A 408 1.34 -53.05 -49.02
C ALA A 408 2.43 -52.06 -49.48
N ALA A 409 2.92 -52.17 -50.72
CA ALA A 409 4.08 -51.44 -51.26
C ALA A 409 4.02 -49.91 -51.12
N SER A 410 2.85 -49.29 -51.28
CA SER A 410 2.66 -47.83 -51.22
C SER A 410 2.82 -47.24 -49.81
N SER A 411 2.67 -48.04 -48.76
CA SER A 411 2.77 -47.57 -47.37
C SER A 411 4.23 -47.38 -46.90
N TRP A 412 5.18 -48.02 -47.58
CA TRP A 412 6.61 -48.07 -47.23
C TRP A 412 7.46 -47.03 -47.96
N VAL A 413 6.86 -46.32 -48.91
CA VAL A 413 7.49 -45.27 -49.68
C VAL A 413 6.86 -43.93 -49.29
N SER A 414 7.66 -42.89 -49.22
CA SER A 414 7.19 -41.51 -49.11
C SER A 414 7.92 -40.60 -50.09
N SER A 415 7.29 -39.48 -50.41
CA SER A 415 7.95 -38.35 -51.06
C SER A 415 9.14 -37.90 -50.19
N LEU A 416 10.28 -37.69 -50.84
CA LEU A 416 11.48 -37.19 -50.18
C LEU A 416 11.23 -35.79 -49.59
N SER A 417 10.51 -34.94 -50.32
CA SER A 417 10.13 -33.59 -49.89
C SER A 417 9.30 -33.62 -48.60
N HIS A 418 8.33 -34.54 -48.52
CA HIS A 418 7.50 -34.71 -47.32
C HIS A 418 8.30 -35.19 -46.09
N GLU A 419 9.25 -36.12 -46.28
CA GLU A 419 10.10 -36.59 -45.17
C GLU A 419 11.03 -35.49 -44.66
N ILE A 420 11.61 -34.70 -45.56
CA ILE A 420 12.44 -33.55 -45.19
C ILE A 420 11.64 -32.54 -44.39
N GLU A 421 10.45 -32.16 -44.87
CA GLU A 421 9.59 -31.19 -44.17
C GLU A 421 9.21 -31.69 -42.76
N SER A 422 8.82 -32.96 -42.65
CA SER A 422 8.49 -33.61 -41.36
C SER A 422 9.67 -33.57 -40.38
N ILE A 423 10.89 -33.85 -40.86
CA ILE A 423 12.10 -33.84 -40.03
C ILE A 423 12.46 -32.41 -39.62
N LEU A 424 12.39 -31.45 -40.55
CA LEU A 424 12.67 -30.05 -40.26
C LEU A 424 11.69 -29.47 -39.24
N GLN A 425 10.40 -29.77 -39.35
CA GLN A 425 9.40 -29.34 -38.36
C GLN A 425 9.62 -29.99 -36.99
N ARG A 426 10.01 -31.27 -36.95
CA ARG A 426 10.28 -32.00 -35.70
C ARG A 426 11.52 -31.46 -34.98
N GLU A 427 12.57 -31.13 -35.72
CA GLU A 427 13.84 -30.67 -35.14
C GLU A 427 13.88 -29.16 -34.90
N ASN A 428 13.07 -28.38 -35.63
CA ASN A 428 13.03 -26.92 -35.53
C ASN A 428 11.59 -26.37 -35.38
N PRO A 429 10.92 -26.61 -34.23
CA PRO A 429 9.50 -26.28 -34.04
C PRO A 429 9.18 -24.76 -34.01
N GLY A 430 10.20 -23.89 -34.07
CA GLY A 430 10.05 -22.43 -34.04
C GLY A 430 10.23 -21.72 -35.39
N ILE A 431 10.60 -22.43 -36.47
CA ILE A 431 10.89 -21.83 -37.78
C ILE A 431 9.75 -22.16 -38.74
N LYS A 432 9.01 -21.14 -39.20
CA LYS A 432 8.11 -21.28 -40.34
C LYS A 432 8.94 -21.29 -41.62
N MET A 433 9.25 -22.48 -42.14
CA MET A 433 9.86 -22.60 -43.46
C MET A 433 8.76 -22.57 -44.53
N VAL A 434 8.90 -21.66 -45.49
CA VAL A 434 8.12 -21.68 -46.74
C VAL A 434 9.04 -22.33 -47.76
N LEU A 435 8.75 -23.57 -48.15
CA LEU A 435 9.34 -24.18 -49.34
C LEU A 435 8.74 -23.44 -50.55
N MET A 436 9.59 -22.88 -51.41
CA MET A 436 9.18 -22.47 -52.76
C MET A 436 9.16 -23.67 -53.66
#